data_AF-K0K8C5-F1
#
_entry.id   AF-K0K8C5-F1
#
_cell.length_a   1.000
_cell.length_b   1.000
_cell.length_c   1.000
_cell.angle_alpha   90.00
_cell.angle_beta   90.00
_cell.angle_gamma   90.00
#
_symmetry.space_group_name_H-M   'P 1'
#
loop_
_entity.id
_entity.type
_entity.pdbx_description
1 polymer ?
#
loop_
_entity_poly.entity_id
_entity_poly.type
_entity_poly.pdbx_seq_one_letter_code
_entity_poly.pdbx_strand_id
1 'polypeptide(L)'
;MSVEEPVKDVDVSMQDDEEQEEQLDTEKIKILPGATEDGTAASFQILDEDHTLGNALRYIIMKNPDVEFCGYSIPHPSETKLNIRIQTYGDMTAVEALHKGLDDLSDMCTHIEDKFAEKINKADYPKEEP
;
A
#
# COMPACT_ATOMS: atom_id res chain seq x y z
N MET A 1 -8.04 34.24 50.25
CA MET A 1 -8.30 35.35 49.31
C MET A 1 -8.12 34.76 47.94
N SER A 2 -9.23 34.45 47.30
CA SER A 2 -9.29 33.94 45.93
C SER A 2 -8.70 34.98 44.98
N VAL A 3 -7.86 34.53 44.06
CA VAL A 3 -7.59 35.23 42.81
C VAL A 3 -7.46 34.15 41.76
N GLU A 4 -8.56 33.93 41.05
CA GLU A 4 -8.60 33.25 39.76
C GLU A 4 -7.74 34.05 38.77
N GLU A 5 -6.82 33.38 38.08
CA GLU A 5 -6.19 33.95 36.89
C GLU A 5 -7.05 33.58 35.67
N PRO A 6 -7.32 34.54 34.76
CA PRO A 6 -8.25 34.34 33.66
C PRO A 6 -7.66 33.40 32.60
N VAL A 7 -8.47 32.42 32.20
CA VAL A 7 -8.25 31.57 31.04
C VAL A 7 -8.15 32.47 29.81
N LYS A 8 -6.99 32.53 29.15
CA LYS A 8 -6.84 33.22 27.87
C LYS A 8 -7.53 32.37 26.80
N ASP A 9 -8.50 32.96 26.14
CA ASP A 9 -9.15 32.42 24.94
C ASP A 9 -8.09 31.95 23.94
N VAL A 10 -8.15 30.67 23.59
CA VAL A 10 -7.39 30.11 22.47
C VAL A 10 -8.10 30.58 21.21
N ASP A 11 -7.56 31.64 20.62
CA ASP A 11 -7.86 32.05 19.25
C ASP A 11 -7.48 30.86 18.34
N VAL A 12 -8.49 30.08 17.94
CA VAL A 12 -8.36 29.07 16.88
C VAL A 12 -8.36 29.86 15.58
N SER A 13 -7.22 30.47 15.26
CA SER A 13 -6.96 30.96 13.92
C SER A 13 -6.85 29.72 13.03
N MET A 14 -7.86 29.54 12.18
CA MET A 14 -7.80 28.69 11.00
C MET A 14 -6.62 29.16 10.16
N GLN A 15 -5.46 28.52 10.33
CA GLN A 15 -4.30 28.72 9.49
C GLN A 15 -4.39 27.77 8.31
N ASP A 16 -4.78 28.38 7.18
CA ASP A 16 -4.37 28.10 5.81
C ASP A 16 -4.00 26.64 5.50
N ASP A 17 -4.90 25.96 4.77
CA ASP A 17 -4.60 24.79 3.95
C ASP A 17 -3.50 25.16 2.94
N GLU A 18 -2.23 25.02 3.34
CA GLU A 18 -1.11 24.96 2.42
C GLU A 18 -1.30 23.69 1.57
N GLU A 19 -1.57 23.86 0.28
CA GLU A 19 -1.43 22.82 -0.73
C GLU A 19 0.02 22.31 -0.68
N GLN A 20 0.27 21.26 0.11
CA GLN A 20 1.52 20.53 0.06
C GLN A 20 1.59 19.87 -1.31
N GLU A 21 2.42 20.40 -2.21
CA GLU A 21 2.83 19.67 -3.41
C GLU A 21 3.43 18.33 -2.95
N GLU A 22 2.68 17.23 -3.11
CA GLU A 22 3.19 15.89 -2.90
C GLU A 22 4.35 15.67 -3.88
N GLN A 23 5.58 15.86 -3.41
CA GLN A 23 6.76 15.46 -4.16
C GLN A 23 6.73 13.94 -4.34
N LEU A 24 6.36 13.49 -5.53
CA LEU A 24 6.32 12.08 -5.87
C LEU A 24 7.74 11.50 -5.80
N ASP A 25 7.91 10.45 -5.00
CA ASP A 25 9.17 9.69 -4.93
C ASP A 25 9.36 8.88 -6.22
N THR A 26 10.06 9.49 -7.17
CA THR A 26 10.39 8.86 -8.46
C THR A 26 11.37 7.69 -8.34
N GLU A 27 11.98 7.47 -7.17
CA GLU A 27 12.95 6.39 -6.97
C GLU A 27 12.34 5.11 -6.40
N LYS A 28 11.17 5.19 -5.77
CA LYS A 28 10.52 4.07 -5.07
C LYS A 28 10.29 2.85 -5.97
N ILE A 29 9.85 3.06 -7.21
CA ILE A 29 9.58 1.97 -8.17
C ILE A 29 10.30 2.21 -9.50
N LYS A 30 11.02 1.19 -9.97
CA LYS A 30 11.77 1.22 -11.24
C LYS A 30 11.40 0.01 -12.10
N ILE A 31 11.19 0.22 -13.39
CA ILE A 31 10.98 -0.87 -14.35
C ILE A 31 12.36 -1.38 -14.79
N LEU A 32 12.61 -2.67 -14.62
CA LEU A 32 13.86 -3.30 -15.02
C LEU A 32 13.88 -3.60 -16.53
N PRO A 33 15.06 -3.51 -17.18
CA PRO A 33 15.20 -3.87 -18.59
C PRO A 33 14.90 -5.37 -18.77
N GLY A 34 14.00 -5.69 -19.71
CA GLY A 34 13.45 -7.05 -19.88
C GLY A 34 11.92 -7.11 -19.95
N ALA A 35 11.27 -5.95 -20.05
CA ALA A 35 9.88 -5.87 -20.47
C ALA A 35 9.73 -6.25 -21.95
N THR A 36 8.65 -6.95 -22.30
CA THR A 36 8.31 -7.23 -23.70
C THR A 36 7.89 -5.93 -24.40
N GLU A 37 8.11 -5.80 -25.71
CA GLU A 37 7.70 -4.61 -26.48
C GLU A 37 6.19 -4.38 -26.39
N ASP A 38 5.42 -5.45 -26.23
CA ASP A 38 3.96 -5.44 -26.07
C ASP A 38 3.50 -5.05 -24.65
N GLY A 39 4.42 -4.90 -23.69
CA GLY A 39 4.10 -4.54 -22.29
C GLY A 39 3.38 -5.63 -21.49
N THR A 40 3.19 -6.82 -22.07
CA THR A 40 2.49 -7.97 -21.47
C THR A 40 3.28 -8.63 -20.35
N ALA A 41 4.61 -8.50 -20.39
CA ALA A 41 5.52 -8.99 -19.36
C ALA A 41 6.47 -7.88 -18.94
N ALA A 42 6.58 -7.64 -17.64
CA ALA A 42 7.50 -6.65 -17.07
C ALA A 42 8.05 -7.12 -15.73
N SER A 43 9.22 -6.61 -15.38
CA SER A 43 9.85 -6.80 -14.08
C SER A 43 9.99 -5.44 -13.41
N PHE A 44 9.49 -5.33 -12.18
CA PHE A 44 9.51 -4.12 -11.36
C PHE A 44 10.48 -4.32 -10.19
N GLN A 45 11.17 -3.26 -9.84
CA GLN A 45 12.02 -3.19 -8.65
C GLN A 45 11.45 -2.13 -7.72
N ILE A 46 11.12 -2.52 -6.49
CA ILE A 46 10.62 -1.64 -5.44
C ILE A 46 11.68 -1.53 -4.35
N LEU A 47 12.02 -0.30 -3.97
CA LEU A 47 12.98 -0.01 -2.91
C LEU A 47 12.28 -0.01 -1.54
N ASP A 48 13.01 -0.42 -0.51
CA ASP A 48 12.57 -0.42 0.88
C ASP A 48 11.31 -1.26 1.14
N GLU A 49 11.19 -2.39 0.46
CA GLU A 49 10.12 -3.36 0.63
C GLU A 49 10.67 -4.78 0.77
N ASP A 50 9.91 -5.63 1.46
CA ASP A 50 10.30 -7.02 1.75
C ASP A 50 9.17 -8.02 1.49
N HIS A 51 9.25 -9.20 2.12
CA HIS A 51 8.27 -10.27 2.01
C HIS A 51 6.85 -9.85 2.41
N THR A 52 6.70 -8.82 3.24
CA THR A 52 5.42 -8.31 3.74
C THR A 52 4.55 -7.85 2.58
N LEU A 53 5.00 -6.83 1.85
CA LEU A 53 4.31 -6.34 0.66
C LEU A 53 4.40 -7.35 -0.48
N GLY A 54 5.58 -7.95 -0.70
CA GLY A 54 5.82 -8.84 -1.84
C GLY A 54 4.90 -10.05 -1.86
N ASN A 55 4.71 -10.73 -0.72
CA ASN A 55 3.84 -11.90 -0.66
C ASN A 55 2.36 -11.55 -0.77
N ALA A 56 1.93 -10.46 -0.11
CA ALA A 56 0.55 -9.99 -0.19
C ALA A 56 0.19 -9.61 -1.64
N LEU A 57 1.02 -8.76 -2.26
CA LEU A 57 0.79 -8.28 -3.62
C LEU A 57 0.83 -9.42 -4.65
N ARG A 58 1.78 -10.35 -4.53
CA ARG A 58 1.83 -11.56 -5.37
C ARG A 58 0.51 -12.34 -5.29
N TYR A 59 -0.02 -12.53 -4.08
CA TYR A 59 -1.24 -13.31 -3.89
C TYR A 59 -2.44 -12.65 -4.58
N ILE A 60 -2.60 -11.34 -4.44
CA ILE A 60 -3.70 -10.58 -5.06
C ILE A 60 -3.58 -10.58 -6.59
N ILE A 61 -2.40 -10.27 -7.12
CA ILE A 61 -2.19 -10.23 -8.58
C ILE A 61 -2.46 -11.60 -9.22
N MET A 62 -2.07 -12.70 -8.56
CA MET A 62 -2.37 -14.07 -9.02
C MET A 62 -3.87 -14.43 -9.03
N LYS A 63 -4.74 -13.65 -8.38
CA LYS A 63 -6.20 -13.85 -8.46
C LYS A 63 -6.80 -13.27 -9.73
N ASN A 64 -6.11 -12.36 -10.40
CA ASN A 64 -6.58 -11.78 -11.65
C ASN A 64 -6.48 -12.85 -12.77
N PRO A 65 -7.60 -13.24 -13.42
CA PRO A 65 -7.58 -14.28 -14.46
C PRO A 65 -6.74 -13.89 -15.68
N ASP A 66 -6.51 -12.59 -15.88
CA ASP A 66 -5.73 -12.06 -17.01
C ASP A 66 -4.20 -12.16 -16.79
N VAL A 67 -3.77 -12.57 -15.57
CA VAL A 67 -2.37 -12.77 -15.21
C VAL A 67 -2.01 -14.25 -15.34
N GLU A 68 -1.00 -14.53 -16.16
CA GLU A 68 -0.43 -15.87 -16.32
C GLU A 68 0.58 -16.18 -15.21
N PHE A 69 1.44 -15.22 -14.89
CA PHE A 69 2.53 -15.42 -13.95
C PHE A 69 2.76 -14.18 -13.10
N CYS A 70 2.81 -14.37 -11.79
CA CYS A 70 3.31 -13.37 -10.85
C CYS A 70 4.23 -14.02 -9.81
N GLY A 71 5.41 -13.44 -9.64
CA GLY A 71 6.38 -13.88 -8.65
C GLY A 71 7.20 -12.71 -8.11
N TYR A 72 7.63 -12.81 -6.86
CA TYR A 72 8.55 -11.85 -6.27
C TYR A 72 9.83 -12.56 -5.80
N SER A 73 10.94 -11.83 -5.78
CA SER A 73 12.22 -12.29 -5.24
C SER A 73 12.96 -11.15 -4.58
N ILE A 74 13.70 -11.47 -3.52
CA ILE A 74 14.66 -10.57 -2.89
C ILE A 74 16.04 -11.04 -3.33
N PRO A 75 16.82 -10.24 -4.06
CA PRO A 75 18.08 -10.66 -4.64
C PRO A 75 19.11 -11.00 -3.55
N HIS A 76 19.12 -10.24 -2.45
CA HIS A 76 19.99 -10.48 -1.32
C HIS A 76 19.35 -9.94 -0.02
N PRO A 77 19.37 -10.68 1.11
CA PRO A 77 18.72 -10.25 2.36
C PRO A 77 19.25 -8.94 2.97
N SER A 78 20.48 -8.54 2.61
CA SER A 78 21.08 -7.28 3.10
C SER A 78 20.73 -6.05 2.25
N GLU A 79 20.05 -6.24 1.12
CA GLU A 79 19.54 -5.14 0.30
C GLU A 79 18.03 -5.10 0.41
N THR A 80 17.47 -3.94 0.75
CA THR A 80 16.03 -3.71 0.85
C THR A 80 15.44 -3.47 -0.55
N LYS A 81 15.57 -4.46 -1.43
CA LYS A 81 15.08 -4.41 -2.81
C LYS A 81 14.17 -5.59 -3.08
N LEU A 82 12.95 -5.30 -3.51
CA LEU A 82 11.97 -6.29 -3.91
C LEU A 82 11.84 -6.28 -5.43
N ASN A 83 12.08 -7.43 -6.08
CA ASN A 83 11.83 -7.58 -7.50
C ASN A 83 10.52 -8.34 -7.72
N ILE A 84 9.60 -7.79 -8.49
CA ILE A 84 8.33 -8.44 -8.86
C ILE A 84 8.32 -8.63 -10.37
N ARG A 85 7.94 -9.81 -10.85
CA ARG A 85 7.75 -10.10 -12.27
C ARG A 85 6.31 -10.50 -12.54
N ILE A 86 5.69 -9.81 -13.48
CA ILE A 86 4.31 -10.03 -13.92
C ILE A 86 4.33 -10.39 -15.40
N GLN A 87 3.56 -11.40 -15.78
CA GLN A 87 3.27 -11.77 -17.16
C GLN A 87 1.77 -12.01 -17.28
N THR A 88 1.17 -11.42 -18.31
CA THR A 88 -0.27 -11.46 -18.59
C THR A 88 -0.51 -12.26 -19.88
N TYR A 89 -1.75 -12.72 -20.08
CA TYR A 89 -2.13 -13.46 -21.28
C TYR A 89 -2.21 -12.60 -22.56
N GLY A 90 -2.09 -11.27 -22.43
CA GLY A 90 -2.07 -10.32 -23.56
C GLY A 90 -3.23 -9.32 -23.61
N ASP A 91 -4.27 -9.53 -22.80
CA ASP A 91 -5.44 -8.63 -22.77
C ASP A 91 -5.21 -7.34 -21.94
N MET A 92 -4.19 -7.35 -21.06
CA MET A 92 -3.87 -6.28 -20.13
C MET A 92 -2.35 -6.12 -20.05
N THR A 93 -1.85 -4.90 -19.85
CA THR A 93 -0.41 -4.70 -19.64
C THR A 93 0.01 -5.12 -18.23
N ALA A 94 1.29 -5.47 -18.05
CA ALA A 94 1.84 -5.79 -16.73
C ALA A 94 1.78 -4.61 -15.75
N VAL A 95 1.80 -3.37 -16.26
CA VAL A 95 1.67 -2.15 -15.45
C VAL A 95 0.24 -1.99 -14.94
N GLU A 96 -0.75 -2.16 -15.81
CA GLU A 96 -2.16 -2.10 -15.41
C GLU A 96 -2.49 -3.22 -14.41
N ALA A 97 -1.98 -4.43 -14.63
CA ALA A 97 -2.15 -5.55 -13.69
C ALA A 97 -1.54 -5.25 -12.31
N LEU A 98 -0.42 -4.53 -12.25
CA LEU A 98 0.19 -4.08 -11.00
C LEU A 98 -0.69 -3.04 -10.29
N HIS A 99 -1.19 -2.03 -11.01
CA HIS A 99 -2.08 -1.01 -10.44
C HIS A 99 -3.36 -1.64 -9.87
N LYS A 100 -4.04 -2.46 -10.66
CA LYS A 100 -5.23 -3.18 -10.21
C LYS A 100 -4.95 -4.03 -8.97
N GLY A 101 -3.81 -4.71 -8.93
CA GLY A 101 -3.41 -5.51 -7.78
C GLY A 101 -3.14 -4.70 -6.51
N LEU A 102 -2.66 -3.46 -6.64
CA LEU A 102 -2.46 -2.55 -5.50
C LEU A 102 -3.80 -2.00 -4.99
N ASP A 103 -4.69 -1.61 -5.89
CA ASP A 103 -6.04 -1.13 -5.54
C ASP A 103 -6.84 -2.24 -4.83
N ASP A 104 -6.85 -3.46 -5.40
CA ASP A 104 -7.52 -4.63 -4.81
C ASP A 104 -6.96 -4.98 -3.42
N LEU A 105 -5.65 -4.78 -3.19
CA LEU A 105 -5.03 -4.98 -1.88
C LEU A 105 -5.47 -3.92 -0.87
N SER A 106 -5.57 -2.66 -1.30
CA SER A 106 -6.06 -1.56 -0.47
C SER A 106 -7.52 -1.80 -0.05
N ASP A 107 -8.38 -2.13 -1.01
CA ASP A 107 -9.80 -2.43 -0.77
C ASP A 107 -9.98 -3.59 0.21
N MET A 108 -9.14 -4.63 0.10
CA MET A 108 -9.15 -5.75 1.03
C MET A 108 -8.80 -5.31 2.46
N CYS A 109 -7.79 -4.46 2.62
CA CYS A 109 -7.39 -3.93 3.92
C CYS A 109 -8.53 -3.10 4.54
N THR A 110 -9.14 -2.19 3.77
CA THR A 110 -10.30 -1.39 4.23
C THR A 110 -11.46 -2.28 4.65
N HIS A 111 -11.77 -3.32 3.86
CA HIS A 111 -12.85 -4.24 4.22
C HIS A 111 -12.59 -5.00 5.52
N ILE A 112 -11.34 -5.42 5.74
CA ILE A 112 -10.93 -6.10 6.98
C ILE A 112 -11.05 -5.15 8.18
N GLU A 113 -10.58 -3.91 8.03
CA GLU A 113 -10.65 -2.87 9.06
C GLU A 113 -12.10 -2.58 9.46
N ASP A 114 -12.98 -2.36 8.49
CA ASP A 114 -14.41 -2.10 8.72
C ASP A 114 -15.07 -3.25 9.48
N LYS A 115 -14.82 -4.49 9.05
CA LYS A 115 -15.40 -5.67 9.70
C LYS A 115 -14.85 -5.88 11.10
N PHE A 116 -13.58 -5.59 11.31
CA PHE A 116 -12.95 -5.67 12.61
C PHE A 116 -13.53 -4.61 13.57
N ALA A 117 -13.61 -3.35 13.12
CA ALA A 117 -14.20 -2.26 13.88
C ALA A 117 -15.69 -2.51 14.20
N GLU A 118 -16.47 -3.01 13.23
CA GLU A 118 -17.87 -3.39 13.43
C GLU A 118 -18.01 -4.44 14.56
N LYS A 119 -17.12 -5.42 14.61
CA LYS A 119 -17.16 -6.49 15.62
C LYS A 119 -16.69 -6.03 16.98
N ILE A 120 -15.64 -5.22 17.05
CA ILE A 120 -15.17 -4.63 18.31
C ILE A 120 -16.24 -3.72 18.92
N ASN A 121 -16.90 -2.89 18.11
CA ASN A 121 -17.94 -1.98 18.62
C ASN A 121 -19.22 -2.70 19.07
N LYS A 122 -19.50 -3.87 18.49
CA LYS A 122 -20.68 -4.68 18.85
C LYS A 122 -20.47 -5.58 20.08
N ALA A 123 -19.23 -5.91 20.40
CA ALA A 123 -18.92 -6.86 21.46
C ALA A 123 -18.28 -6.12 22.64
N ASP A 124 -18.84 -6.33 23.83
CA ASP A 124 -18.28 -5.85 25.09
C ASP A 124 -17.11 -6.75 25.50
N TYR A 125 -15.99 -6.63 24.78
CA TYR A 125 -14.77 -7.32 25.13
C TYR A 125 -14.14 -6.65 26.36
N PRO A 126 -13.75 -7.41 27.40
CA PRO A 126 -13.03 -6.85 28.52
C PRO A 126 -11.73 -6.22 28.01
N LYS A 127 -11.53 -4.94 28.33
CA LYS A 127 -10.37 -4.14 27.89
C LYS A 127 -9.16 -4.28 28.82
N GLU A 128 -9.26 -5.13 29.84
CA GLU A 128 -8.19 -5.44 30.79
C GLU A 128 -7.82 -6.92 30.68
N GLU A 129 -6.51 -7.19 30.63
CA GLU A 129 -5.97 -8.55 30.74
C GLU A 129 -6.07 -9.04 32.20
N PRO A 130 -6.28 -10.35 32.43
CA PRO A 130 -6.36 -10.93 33.77
C PRO A 130 -5.02 -10.94 34.54
#